data_AF-I2QF60-F1
#
_entry.id   AF-I2QF60-F1
#
_cell.length_a   1.000
_cell.length_b   1.000
_cell.length_c   1.000
_cell.angle_alpha   90.00
_cell.angle_beta   90.00
_cell.angle_gamma   90.00
#
_symmetry.space_group_name_H-M   'P 1'
#
loop_
_entity.id
_entity.type
_entity.pdbx_description
1 polymer ?
#
loop_
_entity_poly.entity_id
_entity_poly.type
_entity_poly.pdbx_seq_one_letter_code
_entity_poly.pdbx_strand_id
1 'polypeptide(L)' 'MYDVYRNDRRFLLVLSSGSPVPVLYSAHKWRKSRKRVLKVSDEIKSAVQAQGYYVRSLRITKERMIDVE' A
#
# COMPACT_ATOMS: atom_id res chain seq x y z
N MET A 1 -1.53 -6.87 -10.90
CA MET A 1 -2.25 -5.61 -10.60
C MET A 1 -2.42 -5.49 -9.10
N TYR A 2 -2.45 -4.27 -8.59
CA TYR A 2 -2.49 -4.01 -7.16
C TYR A 2 -3.64 -3.09 -6.78
N ASP A 3 -4.29 -3.44 -5.67
CA ASP A 3 -5.26 -2.59 -5.00
C ASP A 3 -4.54 -1.81 -3.90
N VAL A 4 -4.66 -0.48 -3.96
CA VAL A 4 -4.03 0.41 -3.00
C VAL A 4 -5.09 1.03 -2.10
N TYR A 5 -4.85 0.97 -0.80
CA TYR A 5 -5.70 1.51 0.24
C TYR A 5 -4.93 2.56 1.03
N ARG A 6 -5.65 3.59 1.47
CA ARG A 6 -5.13 4.63 2.35
C ARG A 6 -6.06 4.81 3.55
N ASN A 7 -5.50 5.04 4.73
CA ASN A 7 -6.30 5.40 5.90
C ASN A 7 -6.06 6.86 6.31
N ASP A 8 -6.90 7.34 7.21
CA ASP A 8 -6.82 8.70 7.76
C ASP A 8 -5.53 8.95 8.55
N ARG A 9 -4.99 7.89 9.16
CA ARG A 9 -3.70 7.88 9.87
C ARG A 9 -2.48 7.90 8.94
N ARG A 10 -2.68 8.21 7.65
CA ARG A 10 -1.64 8.27 6.62
C ARG A 10 -0.88 6.96 6.39
N PHE A 11 -1.50 5.81 6.62
CA PHE A 11 -0.93 4.53 6.21
C PHE A 11 -1.35 4.21 4.77
N LEU A 12 -0.43 3.55 4.07
CA LEU A 12 -0.62 2.94 2.77
C LEU A 12 -0.68 1.42 2.96
N LEU A 13 -1.70 0.78 2.41
CA LEU A 13 -1.80 -0.67 2.32
C LEU A 13 -1.90 -1.05 0.85
N VAL A 14 -1.08 -1.99 0.41
CA VAL A 14 -1.07 -2.49 -0.96
C VAL A 14 -1.34 -3.98 -0.93
N LEU A 15 -2.31 -4.41 -1.73
CA LEU A 15 -2.73 -5.80 -1.88
C LEU A 15 -2.63 -6.21 -3.34
N SER A 16 -2.51 -7.51 -3.59
CA SER A 16 -2.80 -8.03 -4.93
C SER A 16 -4.27 -7.74 -5.26
N SER A 17 -4.55 -7.38 -6.51
CA SER A 17 -5.90 -7.04 -6.97
C SER A 17 -6.89 -8.15 -6.62
N GLY A 18 -8.00 -7.80 -5.97
CA GLY A 18 -9.03 -8.77 -5.57
C GLY A 18 -8.72 -9.56 -4.30
N SER A 19 -7.58 -9.32 -3.65
CA SER A 19 -7.31 -9.90 -2.33
C SER A 19 -8.10 -9.18 -1.23
N PRO A 20 -8.59 -9.91 -0.21
CA PRO A 20 -9.29 -9.32 0.92
C PRO A 20 -8.32 -8.49 1.77
N VAL A 21 -8.85 -7.46 2.44
CA VAL A 21 -8.09 -6.69 3.44
C VAL A 21 -7.82 -7.62 4.64
N PRO A 22 -6.57 -7.79 5.09
CA PRO A 22 -6.27 -8.66 6.22
C PRO A 22 -6.99 -8.18 7.49
N VAL A 23 -7.57 -9.12 8.26
CA VAL A 23 -8.37 -8.86 9.47
C VAL A 23 -7.63 -7.98 10.48
N LEU A 24 -6.30 -8.14 10.59
CA LEU A 24 -5.42 -7.34 11.44
C LEU A 24 -5.52 -5.82 11.15
N TYR A 25 -5.87 -5.45 9.92
CA TYR A 25 -6.01 -4.08 9.49
C TYR A 25 -7.47 -3.66 9.29
N SER A 26 -8.44 -4.58 9.39
CA SER A 26 -9.88 -4.26 9.25
C SER A 26 -10.40 -3.30 10.33
N ALA A 27 -9.69 -3.15 11.44
CA ALA A 27 -10.01 -2.17 12.48
C ALA A 27 -9.83 -0.71 12.01
N HIS A 28 -9.00 -0.46 10.99
CA HIS A 28 -8.82 0.88 10.43
C HIS A 28 -9.79 1.12 9.27
N LYS A 29 -10.34 2.34 9.20
CA LYS A 29 -11.12 2.78 8.03
C LYS A 29 -10.19 2.97 6.83
N TRP A 30 -10.03 1.92 6.04
CA TRP A 30 -9.31 1.96 4.76
C TRP A 30 -10.20 2.53 3.66
N ARG A 31 -9.66 3.46 2.88
CA ARG A 31 -10.25 3.93 1.63
C ARG A 31 -9.46 3.34 0.47
N LYS A 32 -10.12 2.52 -0.34
CA LYS A 32 -9.55 2.01 -1.59
C LYS A 32 -9.36 3.17 -2.57
N SER A 33 -8.16 3.29 -3.13
CA SER A 33 -7.88 4.17 -4.24
C SER A 33 -8.61 3.66 -5.47
N ARG A 34 -9.29 4.56 -6.19
CA ARG A 34 -9.92 4.23 -7.48
C ARG A 34 -8.90 3.99 -8.59
N LYS A 35 -7.63 4.38 -8.38
CA LYS A 35 -6.56 4.17 -9.36
C LYS A 35 -6.15 2.70 -9.38
N ARG A 36 -6.25 2.08 -10.55
CA ARG A 36 -5.64 0.77 -10.83
C ARG A 36 -4.13 0.93 -10.89
N VAL A 37 -3.41 0.26 -9.99
CA VAL A 37 -1.94 0.28 -9.98
C VAL A 37 -1.42 -0.95 -10.71
N LEU A 38 -0.82 -0.73 -11.88
CA LEU A 38 -0.27 -1.80 -12.72
C LEU A 38 1.11 -2.25 -12.24
N LYS A 39 1.94 -1.29 -11.81
CA LYS A 39 3.32 -1.50 -11.40
C LYS A 39 3.55 -0.95 -9.99
N VAL A 40 4.26 -1.71 -9.16
CA VAL A 40 4.75 -1.33 -7.84
C VAL A 40 6.25 -1.60 -7.81
N SER A 41 6.96 -1.00 -6.86
CA SER A 41 8.38 -1.27 -6.62
C SER A 41 8.61 -2.74 -6.21
N ASP A 42 9.81 -3.26 -6.45
CA ASP A 42 10.15 -4.65 -6.11
C ASP A 42 10.01 -4.96 -4.62
N GLU A 43 10.27 -4.00 -3.73
CA GLU A 43 9.99 -4.13 -2.29
C GLU A 43 8.52 -4.50 -2.03
N ILE A 44 7.59 -3.76 -2.64
CA ILE A 44 6.15 -3.98 -2.49
C ILE A 44 5.75 -5.30 -3.12
N LYS A 45 6.30 -5.62 -4.30
CA LYS A 45 6.03 -6.87 -5.00
C LYS A 45 6.46 -8.08 -4.16
N SER A 46 7.69 -8.07 -3.65
CA SER A 46 8.22 -9.15 -2.81
C SER A 46 7.45 -9.30 -1.50
N ALA A 47 7.07 -8.20 -0.85
CA ALA A 47 6.27 -8.25 0.38
C ALA A 47 4.86 -8.81 0.11
N VAL A 48 4.19 -8.34 -0.96
CA VAL A 48 2.87 -8.86 -1.35
C VAL A 48 2.96 -10.33 -1.76
N GLN A 49 4.04 -10.77 -2.42
CA GLN A 49 4.23 -12.18 -2.77
C GLN A 49 4.52 -13.06 -1.54
N ALA A 50 5.28 -12.57 -0.57
CA ALA A 50 5.66 -13.33 0.63
C ALA A 50 4.54 -13.38 1.68
N GLN A 51 3.83 -12.27 1.89
CA GLN A 51 2.89 -12.09 3.01
C GLN A 51 1.44 -11.84 2.55
N GLY A 52 1.21 -11.61 1.26
CA GLY A 52 -0.10 -11.27 0.70
C GLY A 52 -0.45 -9.77 0.77
N TYR A 53 0.34 -8.97 1.49
CA TYR A 53 0.10 -7.54 1.66
C TYR A 53 1.39 -6.76 1.94
N TYR A 54 1.35 -5.45 1.71
CA TYR A 54 2.40 -4.51 2.12
C TYR A 54 1.77 -3.32 2.83
N VAL A 55 2.30 -2.92 3.98
CA VAL A 55 1.82 -1.77 4.76
C VAL A 55 2.97 -0.83 5.10
N ARG A 56 2.75 0.48 4.94
CA ARG A 56 3.73 1.51 5.26
C ARG A 56 3.07 2.76 5.81
N SER A 57 3.68 3.39 6.81
CA SER A 57 3.31 4.73 7.25
C SER A 57 3.85 5.77 6.28
N LEU A 58 2.98 6.59 5.69
CA LEU A 58 3.35 7.81 4.98
C LEU A 58 3.62 8.87 6.05
N ARG A 59 4.80 8.82 6.67
CA ARG A 59 5.26 9.93 7.53
C ARG A 59 5.23 11.21 6.69
N ILE A 60 4.88 12.34 7.30
CA ILE A 60 4.96 13.64 6.65
C ILE A 60 6.45 13.93 6.46
N THR A 61 7.04 13.44 5.38
CA THR A 61 8.26 14.05 4.88
C THR A 61 7.84 15.42 4.38
N LYS A 62 8.06 16.44 5.21
CA LYS A 62 8.18 17.80 4.72
C LYS A 62 9.36 17.79 3.76
N GLU A 63 9.04 17.63 2.48
CA GLU A 63 9.91 17.75 1.30
C GLU A 63 11.06 16.73 1.13
N ARG A 64 11.32 16.41 -0.16
CA ARG A 64 12.52 15.76 -0.74
C ARG A 64 12.63 14.24 -0.50
N MET A 65 12.93 13.37 -1.46
CA MET A 65 13.33 13.46 -2.87
C MET A 65 12.82 12.18 -3.55
N ILE A 66 12.37 12.28 -4.80
CA ILE A 66 12.49 11.17 -5.74
C ILE A 66 13.98 11.19 -6.09
N ASP A 67 14.74 10.24 -5.56
CA ASP A 67 16.02 9.90 -6.13
C ASP A 67 15.82 8.54 -6.82
N VAL A 68 15.87 8.60 -8.15
CA VAL A 68 16.03 7.45 -9.02
C VAL A 68 17.48 7.56 -9.47
N GLU A 69 18.33 6.68 -8.96
CA GLU A 69 19.60 6.33 -9.61
C GLU A 69 19.33 5.42 -10.81
#